data_AF-A0A9W6HFS0-F1
#
_entry.id   AF-A0A9W6HFS0-F1
#
_cell.length_a   1.000
_cell.length_b   1.000
_cell.length_c   1.000
_cell.angle_alpha   90.00
_cell.angle_beta   90.00
_cell.angle_gamma   90.00
#
_symmetry.space_group_name_H-M   'P 1'
#
loop_
_entity.id
_entity.type
_entity.pdbx_description
1 polymer ?
#
loop_
_entity_poly.entity_id
_entity_poly.type
_entity_poly.pdbx_seq_one_letter_code
_entity_poly.pdbx_strand_id
1 'polypeptide(L)'
;MRAVLAQKRLTQEWLSEASGIPMRTLARRLHVRHPSPMSIEELAEIAAALDVDMVDLLPSLDQPQPVRPRSAPTGVAAGPTGFRASAK
;
A
#
# COMPACT_ATOMS: atom_id res chain seq x y z
N MET A 1 9.92 -2.15 -9.30
CA MET A 1 9.40 -0.88 -9.90
C MET A 1 10.24 0.38 -9.60
N ARG A 2 10.31 0.93 -8.36
CA ARG A 2 11.14 2.13 -8.07
C ARG A 2 12.63 1.98 -8.42
N ALA A 3 13.19 0.80 -8.16
CA ALA A 3 14.56 0.47 -8.53
C ALA A 3 14.76 0.49 -10.06
N VAL A 4 13.76 0.05 -10.83
CA VAL A 4 13.80 0.06 -12.31
C VAL A 4 13.81 1.50 -12.83
N LEU A 5 12.96 2.38 -12.27
CA LEU A 5 12.99 3.81 -12.60
C LEU A 5 14.37 4.43 -12.32
N ALA A 6 14.95 4.14 -11.15
CA ALA A 6 16.28 4.64 -10.79
C ALA A 6 17.37 4.09 -11.73
N GLN A 7 17.32 2.81 -12.07
CA GLN A 7 18.27 2.16 -12.98
C GLN A 7 18.20 2.76 -14.39
N LYS A 8 16.98 2.99 -14.91
CA LYS A 8 16.75 3.60 -16.23
C LYS A 8 16.86 5.13 -16.22
N ARG A 9 17.10 5.76 -15.07
CA ARG A 9 17.11 7.23 -14.87
C ARG A 9 15.82 7.92 -15.34
N LEU A 10 14.69 7.28 -15.12
CA LEU A 10 13.36 7.77 -15.48
C LEU A 10 12.65 8.36 -14.27
N THR A 11 11.84 9.40 -14.49
CA THR A 11 11.07 10.06 -13.44
C THR A 11 9.66 9.49 -13.33
N GLN A 12 8.92 9.84 -12.26
CA GLN A 12 7.51 9.46 -12.15
C GLN A 12 6.64 10.26 -13.14
N GLU A 13 7.08 11.46 -13.53
CA GLU A 13 6.45 12.30 -14.56
C GLU A 13 6.46 11.58 -15.89
N TRP A 14 7.64 11.10 -16.29
CA TRP A 14 7.78 10.30 -17.49
C TRP A 14 6.90 9.06 -17.46
N LEU A 15 6.85 8.34 -16.33
CA LEU A 15 6.03 7.14 -16.22
C LEU A 15 4.54 7.47 -16.32
N SER A 16 4.11 8.59 -15.76
CA SER A 16 2.72 9.05 -15.85
C SER A 16 2.30 9.31 -17.29
N GLU A 17 3.17 9.98 -18.06
CA GLU A 17 2.94 10.25 -19.47
C GLU A 17 2.96 8.96 -20.31
N ALA A 18 3.91 8.06 -20.05
CA ALA A 18 4.10 6.84 -20.83
C ALA A 18 3.02 5.78 -20.58
N SER A 19 2.54 5.64 -19.34
CA SER A 19 1.52 4.64 -18.96
C SER A 19 0.09 5.16 -19.01
N GLY A 20 -0.11 6.48 -19.05
CA GLY A 20 -1.43 7.10 -18.89
C GLY A 20 -1.94 7.10 -17.44
N ILE A 21 -1.19 6.52 -16.49
CA ILE A 21 -1.58 6.49 -15.08
C ILE A 21 -1.32 7.87 -14.46
N PRO A 22 -2.31 8.49 -13.79
CA PRO A 22 -2.12 9.81 -13.21
C PRO A 22 -1.00 9.85 -12.16
N MET A 23 -0.24 10.95 -12.14
CA MET A 23 0.84 11.19 -11.19
C MET A 23 0.43 10.95 -9.72
N ARG A 24 -0.76 11.43 -9.34
CA ARG A 24 -1.29 11.23 -7.98
C ARG A 24 -1.47 9.76 -7.62
N THR A 25 -1.83 8.94 -8.60
CA THR A 25 -1.94 7.49 -8.45
C THR A 25 -0.54 6.90 -8.29
N LEU A 26 0.38 7.20 -9.21
CA LEU A 26 1.76 6.71 -9.15
C LEU A 26 2.45 7.07 -7.83
N ALA A 27 2.29 8.29 -7.32
CA ALA A 27 2.85 8.71 -6.04
C ALA A 27 2.37 7.84 -4.86
N ARG A 28 1.09 7.40 -4.88
CA ARG A 28 0.52 6.51 -3.87
C ARG A 28 0.98 5.06 -4.04
N ARG A 29 1.11 4.59 -5.29
CA ARG A 29 1.56 3.22 -5.62
C ARG A 29 3.04 3.02 -5.29
N LEU A 30 3.86 3.99 -5.67
CA LEU A 30 5.30 3.98 -5.53
C LEU A 30 5.76 4.59 -4.21
N HIS A 31 4.85 4.73 -3.24
CA HIS A 31 5.20 5.28 -1.94
C HIS A 31 6.18 4.34 -1.21
N VAL A 32 7.26 4.91 -0.66
CA VAL A 32 8.37 4.14 -0.08
C VAL A 32 7.94 3.22 1.07
N ARG A 33 7.18 3.76 2.03
CA ARG A 33 6.80 3.03 3.25
C ARG A 33 5.44 2.32 3.19
N HIS A 34 4.50 2.86 2.42
CA HIS A 34 3.08 2.47 2.43
C HIS A 34 2.51 2.50 1.01
N PRO A 35 2.99 1.62 0.11
CA PRO A 35 2.45 1.54 -1.24
C PRO A 35 0.97 1.12 -1.21
N SER A 36 0.13 1.82 -1.97
CA SER A 36 -1.29 1.47 -2.10
C SER A 36 -1.51 0.26 -3.03
N PRO A 37 -2.50 -0.63 -2.78
CA PRO A 37 -2.71 -1.87 -3.57
C PRO A 37 -3.08 -1.64 -5.03
N MET A 38 -2.26 -2.08 -5.97
CA MET A 38 -2.41 -1.90 -7.43
C MET A 38 -3.17 -3.07 -8.08
N SER A 39 -3.88 -2.82 -9.19
CA SER A 39 -4.47 -3.90 -10.00
C SER A 39 -3.44 -4.57 -10.93
N ILE A 40 -3.77 -5.74 -11.48
CA ILE A 40 -2.88 -6.44 -12.43
C ILE A 40 -2.81 -5.66 -13.75
N GLU A 41 -3.90 -5.05 -14.19
CA GLU A 41 -3.96 -4.22 -15.40
C GLU A 41 -3.04 -3.00 -15.26
N GLU A 42 -3.11 -2.31 -14.12
CA GLU A 42 -2.26 -1.16 -13.81
C GLU A 42 -0.77 -1.58 -13.73
N LEU A 43 -0.47 -2.79 -13.26
CA LEU A 43 0.89 -3.36 -13.30
C LEU A 43 1.35 -3.65 -14.74
N ALA A 44 0.47 -4.19 -15.58
CA ALA A 44 0.76 -4.50 -16.98
C ALA A 44 1.05 -3.23 -17.79
N GLU A 45 0.27 -2.15 -17.58
CA GLU A 45 0.51 -0.84 -18.21
C GLU A 45 1.88 -0.27 -17.85
N ILE A 46 2.27 -0.39 -16.57
CA ILE A 46 3.60 0.06 -16.12
C ILE A 46 4.72 -0.81 -16.70
N ALA A 47 4.53 -2.13 -16.76
CA ALA A 47 5.50 -3.04 -17.36
C ALA A 47 5.71 -2.75 -18.85
N ALA A 48 4.62 -2.54 -19.59
CA ALA A 48 4.66 -2.16 -20.99
C ALA A 48 5.36 -0.81 -21.19
N ALA A 49 5.03 0.21 -20.38
CA ALA A 49 5.69 1.51 -20.45
C ALA A 49 7.19 1.41 -20.17
N LEU A 50 7.59 0.58 -19.21
CA LEU A 50 8.99 0.40 -18.84
C LEU A 50 9.76 -0.55 -19.75
N ASP A 51 9.12 -1.23 -20.69
CA ASP A 51 9.72 -2.27 -21.52
C ASP A 51 10.44 -3.33 -20.66
N VAL A 52 9.70 -3.94 -19.74
CA VAL A 52 10.14 -5.01 -18.83
C VAL A 52 9.01 -6.03 -18.62
N ASP A 53 9.34 -7.23 -18.12
CA ASP A 53 8.32 -8.20 -17.72
C ASP A 53 7.63 -7.76 -16.42
N MET A 54 6.33 -8.06 -16.26
CA MET A 54 5.60 -7.82 -15.01
C MET A 54 6.26 -8.51 -13.81
N VAL A 55 6.85 -9.70 -14.02
CA VAL A 55 7.54 -10.46 -12.97
C VAL A 55 8.73 -9.67 -12.40
N ASP A 56 9.43 -8.88 -13.23
CA ASP A 56 10.56 -8.05 -12.79
C ASP A 56 10.13 -6.87 -11.89
N LEU A 57 8.83 -6.57 -11.86
CA LEU A 57 8.26 -5.50 -11.05
C LEU A 57 7.76 -5.97 -9.70
N LEU A 58 7.54 -7.27 -9.53
CA LEU A 58 7.04 -7.86 -8.29
C LEU A 58 8.12 -7.83 -7.20
N PRO A 59 7.74 -7.61 -5.93
CA PRO A 59 8.67 -7.78 -4.83
C PRO A 59 9.10 -9.25 -4.72
N SER A 60 10.38 -9.50 -4.47
CA SER A 60 10.86 -10.83 -4.14
C SER A 60 10.12 -11.33 -2.89
N LEU A 61 9.40 -12.44 -3.01
CA LEU A 61 8.58 -13.02 -1.93
C LEU A 61 9.40 -13.53 -0.74
N ASP A 62 10.73 -13.48 -0.83
CA ASP A 62 11.67 -13.94 0.20
C ASP A 62 11.79 -12.98 1.40
N GLN A 63 11.08 -11.84 1.39
CA GLN A 63 11.06 -10.95 2.55
C GLN A 63 9.84 -11.25 3.43
N PRO A 64 10.03 -11.71 4.68
CA PRO A 64 8.94 -11.84 5.63
C PRO A 64 8.36 -10.45 5.89
N GLN A 65 7.20 -10.18 5.30
CA GLN A 65 6.44 -8.98 5.61
C GLN A 65 6.09 -9.03 7.09
N PRO A 66 6.41 -8.00 7.90
CA PRO A 66 6.00 -7.97 9.29
C PRO A 66 4.46 -7.92 9.30
N VAL A 67 3.86 -9.06 9.66
CA VAL A 67 2.43 -9.16 9.91
C VAL A 67 2.10 -8.17 11.02
N ARG A 68 1.52 -7.02 10.64
CA ARG A 68 1.02 -6.06 11.63
C ARG A 68 -0.10 -6.77 12.40
N PRO A 69 0.01 -6.91 13.73
CA PRO A 69 -1.07 -7.49 14.50
C PRO A 69 -2.33 -6.66 14.26
N ARG A 70 -3.42 -7.33 13.90
CA ARG A 70 -4.74 -6.71 13.80
C ARG A 70 -5.02 -6.07 15.16
N SER A 71 -5.10 -4.74 15.22
CA SER A 71 -5.44 -4.03 16.46
C SER A 71 -6.72 -4.64 17.01
N ALA A 72 -6.63 -5.21 18.22
CA ALA A 72 -7.76 -5.76 18.92
C ALA A 72 -8.85 -4.67 19.04
N PRO A 73 -10.14 -5.02 18.94
CA PRO A 73 -11.20 -4.05 19.23
C PRO A 73 -10.99 -3.58 20.68
N THR A 74 -10.71 -2.29 20.84
CA THR A 74 -10.63 -1.62 22.14
C THR A 74 -11.87 -2.00 22.94
N GLY A 75 -11.64 -2.68 24.06
CA GLY A 75 -12.68 -3.21 24.92
C GLY A 75 -13.69 -2.14 25.29
N VAL A 76 -14.97 -2.48 25.15
CA VAL A 76 -16.10 -1.76 25.72
C VAL A 76 -15.87 -1.70 27.23
N ALA A 77 -15.64 -0.50 27.76
CA ALA A 77 -15.51 -0.29 29.20
C ALA A 77 -16.83 -0.64 29.88
N ALA A 78 -16.85 -1.75 30.62
CA ALA A 78 -17.89 -2.07 31.58
C ALA A 78 -17.79 -1.07 32.74
N GLY A 79 -18.73 -0.12 32.81
CA GLY A 79 -18.93 0.72 33.99
C GLY A 79 -19.74 -0.02 35.06
N PRO A 80 -19.45 0.16 36.36
CA PRO A 80 -20.17 -0.52 37.42
C PRO A 80 -21.54 0.13 37.65
N THR A 81 -22.62 -0.63 37.50
CA THR A 81 -23.96 -0.24 37.94
C THR A 81 -24.00 -0.21 39.47
N GLY A 82 -23.81 0.98 40.05
CA GLY A 82 -24.04 1.23 41.47
C GLY A 82 -25.51 1.13 41.81
N PHE A 83 -25.90 0.04 42.46
CA PHE A 83 -27.22 -0.12 43.09
C PHE A 83 -27.17 0.51 44.49
N ARG A 84 -27.83 1.66 44.67
CA ARG A 84 -27.95 2.33 45.98
C ARG A 84 -29.24 1.83 46.64
N ALA A 85 -29.09 0.93 47.62
CA ALA A 85 -30.17 0.59 48.53
C ALA A 85 -30.44 1.79 49.45
N SER A 86 -31.65 2.33 49.40
CA SER A 86 -32.17 3.23 50.43
C SER A 86 -33.21 2.45 51.24
N ALA A 87 -32.88 2.19 52.50
CA ALA A 87 -33.82 1.79 53.53
C ALA A 87 -34.19 3.03 54.35
N LYS A 88 -35.49 3.37 54.43
CA LYS A 88 -36.19 3.67 55.68
C LYS A 88 -37.69 3.80 55.42
#